data_AF-A0A174FMB8-F1
#
_entry.id   AF-A0A174FMB8-F1
#
_cell.length_a   1.000
_cell.length_b   1.000
_cell.length_c   1.000
_cell.angle_alpha   90.00
_cell.angle_beta   90.00
_cell.angle_gamma   90.00
#
_symmetry.space_group_name_H-M   'P 1'
#
loop_
_entity.id
_entity.type
_entity.pdbx_description
1 polymer ?
#
loop_
_entity_poly.entity_id
_entity_poly.type
_entity_poly.pdbx_seq_one_letter_code
_entity_poly.pdbx_strand_id
1 'polypeptide(L)'
;MNNDTLLYWHKLENFYPYILEEQHNEKIKSFKIARECDYPDLENPTIQENNCVRYYEVYLGIFRVKSALDVIAKQMNAEKEFRDDSNETSCFCKFRLKADGKFDETSFRISSFPWAINRVKQKQIELNQWDDDFHEYEKRLFMQLFAWMNVIVH
;
A
#
# COMPACT_ATOMS: atom_id res chain seq x y z
N MET A 1 8.30 8.85 28.39
CA MET A 1 7.71 8.54 27.07
C MET A 1 6.20 8.74 27.23
N ASN A 2 5.58 9.62 26.43
CA ASN A 2 4.18 10.01 26.63
C ASN A 2 3.25 8.88 26.14
N ASN A 3 2.12 8.65 26.81
CA ASN A 3 1.18 7.55 26.49
C ASN A 3 0.67 7.64 25.04
N ASP A 4 0.51 8.87 24.56
CA ASP A 4 0.14 9.18 23.17
C ASP A 4 1.16 8.70 22.14
N THR A 5 2.45 8.73 22.48
CA THR A 5 3.53 8.22 21.61
C THR A 5 3.47 6.70 21.51
N LEU A 6 3.15 5.99 22.61
CA LEU A 6 2.98 4.54 22.61
C LEU A 6 1.73 4.11 21.86
N LEU A 7 0.61 4.82 22.02
CA LEU A 7 -0.61 4.56 21.25
C LEU A 7 -0.38 4.80 19.75
N TYR A 8 0.39 5.83 19.41
CA TYR A 8 0.81 6.14 18.05
C TYR A 8 1.66 5.01 17.44
N TRP A 9 2.68 4.52 18.17
CA TRP A 9 3.49 3.38 17.73
C TRP A 9 2.66 2.09 17.61
N HIS A 10 1.79 1.80 18.56
CA HIS A 10 0.92 0.62 18.50
C HIS A 10 -0.03 0.67 17.29
N LYS A 11 -0.56 1.85 16.94
CA LYS A 11 -1.34 2.01 15.72
C LYS A 11 -0.47 1.80 14.47
N LEU A 12 0.72 2.39 14.41
CA LEU A 12 1.67 2.19 13.31
C LEU A 12 2.13 0.72 13.15
N GLU A 13 2.37 0.01 14.25
CA GLU A 13 2.80 -1.41 14.25
C GLU A 13 1.71 -2.36 13.74
N ASN A 14 0.42 -2.01 13.93
CA ASN A 14 -0.69 -2.76 13.34
C ASN A 14 -0.82 -2.53 11.83
N PHE A 15 -0.06 -1.59 11.26
CA PHE A 15 0.05 -1.41 9.83
C PHE A 15 1.32 -2.06 9.33
N TYR A 16 1.24 -3.37 9.14
CA TYR A 16 2.31 -4.09 8.47
C TYR A 16 2.48 -3.52 7.05
N PRO A 17 3.63 -2.90 6.72
CA PRO A 17 3.96 -2.67 5.33
C PRO A 17 3.89 -4.03 4.63
N TYR A 18 3.26 -4.08 3.47
CA TYR A 18 3.26 -5.32 2.72
C TYR A 18 4.67 -5.49 2.15
N ILE A 19 5.51 -6.25 2.84
CA ILE A 19 6.88 -6.52 2.45
C ILE A 19 6.81 -7.40 1.21
N LEU A 20 7.08 -6.81 0.05
CA LEU A 20 7.01 -7.51 -1.25
C LEU A 20 8.00 -8.69 -1.29
N GLU A 21 9.07 -8.58 -0.53
CA GLU A 21 10.12 -9.58 -0.37
C GLU A 21 9.67 -10.80 0.46
N GLU A 22 8.61 -10.71 1.27
CA GLU A 22 8.08 -11.87 2.02
C GLU A 22 7.20 -12.79 1.16
N GLN A 23 6.87 -12.39 -0.07
CA GLN A 23 6.05 -13.17 -1.00
C GLN A 23 6.87 -14.17 -1.84
N HIS A 24 8.03 -14.62 -1.36
CA HIS A 24 8.83 -15.64 -2.05
C HIS A 24 8.13 -17.01 -2.02
N ASN A 25 7.36 -17.26 -3.08
CA ASN A 25 6.79 -18.57 -3.40
C ASN A 25 7.12 -18.87 -4.85
N GLU A 26 7.55 -20.10 -5.15
CA GLU A 26 7.84 -20.55 -6.52
C GLU A 26 6.63 -20.40 -7.47
N LYS A 27 5.42 -20.31 -6.91
CA LYS A 27 4.16 -20.08 -7.63
C LYS A 27 3.80 -18.61 -7.84
N ILE A 28 4.53 -17.68 -7.25
CA ILE A 28 4.31 -16.23 -7.38
C ILE A 28 5.37 -15.67 -8.33
N LYS A 29 4.92 -15.11 -9.46
CA LYS A 29 5.76 -14.32 -10.34
C LYS A 29 5.46 -12.84 -10.11
N SER A 30 6.48 -12.10 -9.68
CA SER A 30 6.39 -10.65 -9.50
C SER A 30 7.03 -9.95 -10.69
N PHE A 31 6.37 -8.91 -11.20
CA PHE A 31 6.85 -8.09 -12.30
C PHE A 31 6.82 -6.63 -11.88
N LYS A 32 7.87 -5.88 -12.23
CA LYS A 32 7.89 -4.44 -12.05
C LYS A 32 7.54 -3.79 -13.38
N ILE A 33 6.42 -3.07 -13.42
CA ILE A 33 6.02 -2.30 -14.59
C ILE A 33 6.77 -0.97 -14.54
N ALA A 34 7.77 -0.79 -15.41
CA ALA A 34 8.48 0.48 -15.56
C ALA A 34 8.06 1.22 -16.83
N ARG A 35 7.65 0.48 -17.86
CA ARG A 35 7.16 0.96 -19.15
C ARG A 35 5.88 0.23 -19.54
N GLU A 36 5.08 0.80 -20.43
CA GLU A 36 3.85 0.16 -20.93
C GLU A 36 4.09 -1.23 -21.55
N CYS A 37 5.26 -1.42 -22.18
CA CYS A 37 5.66 -2.72 -22.74
C CYS A 37 5.98 -3.79 -21.71
N ASP A 38 6.09 -3.44 -20.42
CA ASP A 38 6.34 -4.39 -19.34
C ASP A 38 5.03 -4.95 -18.74
N TYR A 39 3.87 -4.52 -19.27
CA TYR A 39 2.58 -4.97 -18.79
C TYR A 39 2.37 -6.46 -19.16
N PRO A 40 2.04 -7.32 -18.19
CA PRO A 40 1.78 -8.72 -18.46
C PRO A 40 0.53 -8.89 -19.32
N ASP A 41 0.54 -9.85 -20.24
CA ASP A 41 -0.68 -10.27 -20.95
C ASP A 41 -1.62 -10.96 -19.95
N LEU A 42 -2.63 -10.21 -19.49
CA LEU A 42 -3.62 -10.69 -18.54
C LEU A 42 -4.65 -11.62 -19.19
N GLU A 43 -4.87 -11.49 -20.50
CA GLU A 43 -5.84 -12.30 -21.25
C GLU A 43 -5.25 -13.67 -21.57
N ASN A 44 -3.97 -13.73 -21.93
CA ASN A 44 -3.25 -14.98 -22.25
C ASN A 44 -1.92 -15.09 -21.46
N PRO A 45 -1.98 -15.27 -20.13
CA PRO A 45 -0.78 -15.39 -19.30
C PRO A 45 0.00 -16.68 -19.61
N THR A 46 1.33 -16.58 -19.67
CA THR A 46 2.22 -17.74 -19.83
C THR A 46 2.33 -18.52 -18.52
N ILE A 47 1.52 -19.57 -18.38
CA ILE A 47 1.43 -20.44 -17.20
C ILE A 47 2.01 -21.83 -17.52
N GLN A 48 2.70 -22.47 -16.56
CA GLN A 48 3.18 -23.85 -16.70
C GLN A 48 2.01 -24.85 -16.73
N GLU A 49 2.18 -26.00 -17.39
CA GLU A 49 1.19 -27.08 -17.39
C GLU A 49 0.73 -27.43 -15.96
N ASN A 50 -0.57 -27.68 -15.80
CA ASN A 50 -1.28 -27.93 -14.53
C ASN A 50 -1.42 -26.76 -13.55
N ASN A 51 -1.02 -25.54 -13.92
CA ASN A 51 -1.25 -24.34 -13.12
C ASN A 51 -2.35 -23.45 -13.72
N CYS A 52 -2.99 -22.65 -12.88
CA CYS A 52 -3.93 -21.62 -13.30
C CYS A 52 -3.68 -20.31 -12.53
N VAL A 53 -4.01 -19.18 -13.13
CA VAL A 53 -4.01 -17.89 -12.44
C VAL A 53 -5.25 -17.81 -11.56
N ARG A 54 -5.06 -17.51 -10.27
CA ARG A 54 -6.18 -17.26 -9.33
C ARG A 54 -6.56 -15.78 -9.31
N TYR A 55 -5.57 -14.91 -9.20
CA TYR A 55 -5.70 -13.47 -9.19
C TYR A 55 -4.32 -12.85 -9.45
N TYR A 56 -4.30 -11.56 -9.79
CA TYR A 56 -3.12 -10.72 -9.79
C TYR A 56 -3.24 -9.76 -8.61
N GLU A 57 -2.20 -9.61 -7.80
CA GLU A 57 -2.13 -8.58 -6.76
C GLU A 57 -1.27 -7.44 -7.29
N VAL A 58 -1.85 -6.25 -7.35
CA VAL A 58 -1.23 -5.03 -7.89
C VAL A 58 -0.85 -4.14 -6.74
N TYR A 59 0.39 -3.65 -6.75
CA TYR A 59 0.91 -2.71 -5.76
C TYR A 59 1.27 -1.40 -6.45
N LEU A 60 0.77 -0.29 -5.92
CA LEU A 60 1.04 1.05 -6.45
C LEU A 60 1.77 1.91 -5.42
N GLY A 61 2.58 2.85 -5.94
CA GLY A 61 3.36 3.76 -5.11
C GLY A 61 4.33 3.00 -4.21
N ILE A 62 5.17 2.15 -4.79
CA ILE A 62 6.18 1.39 -4.05
C ILE A 62 7.28 2.33 -3.55
N PHE A 63 7.62 2.26 -2.26
CA PHE A 63 8.65 3.07 -1.62
C PHE A 63 9.46 2.24 -0.62
N ARG A 64 10.67 2.70 -0.28
CA ARG A 64 11.48 2.10 0.78
C ARG A 64 11.02 2.57 2.15
N VAL A 65 10.85 1.64 3.08
CA VAL A 65 10.42 1.96 4.47
C VAL A 65 11.39 2.95 5.11
N LYS A 66 12.70 2.71 4.99
CA LYS A 66 13.75 3.62 5.45
C LYS A 66 13.58 5.07 4.97
N SER A 67 13.29 5.26 3.68
CA SER A 67 13.10 6.61 3.12
C SER A 67 11.90 7.33 3.72
N ALA A 68 10.84 6.60 4.07
CA ALA A 68 9.68 7.18 4.73
C ALA A 68 9.94 7.46 6.23
N LEU A 69 10.70 6.60 6.92
CA LEU A 69 11.17 6.84 8.29
C LEU A 69 12.08 8.06 8.39
N ASP A 70 12.98 8.27 7.42
CA ASP A 70 13.85 9.45 7.35
C ASP A 70 13.03 10.76 7.24
N VAL A 71 11.93 10.73 6.49
CA VAL A 71 11.01 11.87 6.40
C VAL A 71 10.36 12.13 7.76
N ILE A 72 9.94 11.10 8.49
CA ILE A 72 9.36 11.24 9.84
C ILE A 72 10.40 11.83 10.80
N ALA A 73 11.63 11.28 10.83
CA ALA A 73 12.69 11.75 11.73
C ALA A 73 12.98 13.24 11.54
N LYS A 74 13.10 13.67 10.28
CA LYS A 74 13.28 15.09 9.92
C LYS A 74 12.10 15.97 10.37
N GLN A 75 10.86 15.50 10.23
CA GLN A 75 9.67 16.26 10.62
C GLN A 75 9.47 16.34 12.14
N MET A 76 9.83 15.30 12.88
CA MET A 76 9.72 15.25 14.34
C MET A 76 10.91 15.88 15.06
N ASN A 77 11.90 16.42 14.32
CA ASN A 77 13.14 16.96 14.89
C ASN A 77 13.84 15.94 15.81
N ALA A 78 13.71 14.65 15.49
CA ALA A 78 14.26 13.58 16.30
C ALA A 78 15.79 13.57 16.16
N GLU A 79 16.51 13.76 17.27
CA GLU A 79 17.99 13.72 17.29
C GLU A 79 18.57 12.32 17.00
N LYS A 80 17.74 11.28 17.09
CA LYS A 80 18.13 9.89 16.79
C LYS A 80 17.45 9.42 15.51
N GLU A 81 18.26 9.02 14.54
CA GLU A 81 17.80 8.28 13.37
C GLU A 81 17.07 7.00 13.82
N PHE A 82 15.95 6.71 13.16
CA PHE A 82 15.32 5.40 13.28
C PHE A 82 16.31 4.35 12.77
N ARG A 83 16.76 3.46 13.66
CA ARG A 83 17.66 2.36 13.29
C ARG A 83 16.87 1.24 12.64
N ASP A 84 16.36 1.53 11.45
CA ASP A 84 15.84 0.51 10.55
C ASP A 84 16.74 0.46 9.32
N ASP A 85 17.61 -0.54 9.29
CA ASP A 85 18.49 -0.84 8.15
C ASP A 85 17.85 -1.86 7.20
N SER A 86 16.58 -2.19 7.39
CA SER A 86 15.85 -3.02 6.45
C SER A 86 15.77 -2.32 5.09
N ASN A 87 16.10 -3.05 4.03
CA ASN A 87 15.97 -2.58 2.65
C ASN A 87 14.56 -2.87 2.11
N GLU A 88 13.59 -3.04 3.02
CA GLU A 88 12.23 -3.47 2.76
C GLU A 88 11.46 -2.41 1.97
N THR A 89 10.63 -2.91 1.05
CA THR A 89 9.74 -2.07 0.28
C THR A 89 8.30 -2.23 0.73
N SER A 90 7.59 -1.10 0.77
CA SER A 90 6.16 -1.01 1.05
C SER A 90 5.46 -0.34 -0.13
N CYS A 91 4.13 -0.36 -0.15
CA CYS A 91 3.31 0.26 -1.19
C CYS A 91 2.31 1.24 -0.59
N PHE A 92 1.92 2.24 -1.38
CA PHE A 92 0.88 3.19 -1.00
C PHE A 92 -0.51 2.54 -0.99
N CYS A 93 -0.83 1.73 -2.00
CA CYS A 93 -2.06 0.96 -2.04
C CYS A 93 -1.86 -0.35 -2.79
N LYS A 94 -2.77 -1.29 -2.54
CA LYS A 94 -2.85 -2.56 -3.26
C LYS A 94 -4.28 -2.90 -3.60
N PHE A 95 -4.43 -3.73 -4.62
CA PHE A 95 -5.70 -4.33 -4.99
C PHE A 95 -5.49 -5.55 -5.86
N ARG A 96 -6.55 -6.34 -6.03
CA ARG A 96 -6.56 -7.53 -6.85
C ARG A 96 -7.30 -7.31 -8.16
N LEU A 97 -6.74 -7.93 -9.18
CA LEU A 97 -7.46 -8.28 -10.41
C LEU A 97 -7.77 -9.77 -10.37
N LYS A 98 -8.98 -10.14 -10.79
CA LYS A 98 -9.37 -11.52 -11.01
C LYS A 98 -8.56 -12.11 -12.18
N ALA A 99 -8.63 -13.42 -12.36
CA ALA A 99 -7.95 -14.09 -13.46
C ALA A 99 -8.33 -13.56 -14.86
N ASP A 100 -9.51 -12.96 -15.01
CA ASP A 100 -9.99 -12.30 -16.24
C ASP A 100 -9.58 -10.82 -16.34
N GLY A 101 -8.67 -10.35 -15.48
CA GLY A 101 -8.19 -8.97 -15.45
C GLY A 101 -9.17 -7.96 -14.82
N LYS A 102 -10.36 -8.38 -14.40
CA LYS A 102 -11.33 -7.47 -13.77
C LYS A 102 -10.95 -7.13 -12.34
N PHE A 103 -11.14 -5.87 -11.98
CA PHE A 103 -10.93 -5.38 -10.62
C PHE A 103 -11.84 -6.08 -9.60
N ASP A 104 -11.27 -6.50 -8.47
CA ASP A 104 -11.99 -6.94 -7.28
C ASP A 104 -12.13 -5.77 -6.30
N GLU A 105 -13.28 -5.11 -6.32
CA GLU A 105 -13.56 -3.93 -5.50
C GLU A 105 -13.36 -4.18 -4.00
N THR A 106 -13.56 -5.41 -3.53
CA THR A 106 -13.44 -5.77 -2.11
C THR A 106 -11.99 -5.88 -1.63
N SER A 107 -11.05 -5.91 -2.57
CA SER A 107 -9.62 -6.14 -2.32
C SER A 107 -8.80 -4.86 -2.16
N PHE A 108 -9.35 -3.70 -2.52
CA PHE A 108 -8.63 -2.44 -2.45
C PHE A 108 -8.26 -2.10 -1.01
N ARG A 109 -6.98 -1.81 -0.77
CA ARG A 109 -6.45 -1.40 0.53
C ARG A 109 -5.44 -0.29 0.36
N ILE A 110 -5.46 0.69 1.25
CA ILE A 110 -4.43 1.73 1.34
C ILE A 110 -3.51 1.43 2.52
N SER A 111 -2.23 1.71 2.36
CA SER A 111 -1.32 1.81 3.48
C SER A 111 -1.63 3.07 4.27
N SER A 112 -2.02 2.92 5.53
CA SER A 112 -2.21 4.07 6.42
C SER A 112 -0.89 4.76 6.75
N PHE A 113 0.26 4.15 6.46
CA PHE A 113 1.56 4.67 6.85
C PHE A 113 1.89 5.99 6.14
N PRO A 114 1.87 6.09 4.79
CA PRO A 114 1.98 7.39 4.11
C PRO A 114 0.92 8.42 4.53
N TRP A 115 -0.31 7.96 4.80
CA TRP A 115 -1.42 8.82 5.23
C TRP A 115 -1.17 9.43 6.62
N ALA A 116 -0.73 8.60 7.57
CA ALA A 116 -0.34 8.95 8.93
C ALA A 116 0.78 9.99 8.94
N ILE A 117 1.81 9.78 8.11
CA ILE A 117 2.93 10.72 7.95
C ILE A 117 2.43 12.10 7.52
N ASN A 118 1.52 12.15 6.55
CA ASN A 118 0.98 13.42 6.08
C ASN A 118 0.17 14.15 7.17
N ARG A 119 -0.61 13.44 7.98
CA ARG A 119 -1.34 14.01 9.12
C ARG A 119 -0.40 14.59 10.19
N VAL A 120 0.68 13.87 10.50
CA VAL A 120 1.73 14.37 11.40
C VAL A 120 2.37 15.65 10.86
N LYS A 121 2.72 15.68 9.57
CA LYS A 121 3.28 16.87 8.92
C LYS A 121 2.35 18.09 9.02
N GLN A 122 1.05 17.87 8.94
CA GLN A 122 0.03 18.93 9.01
C GLN A 122 -0.32 19.34 10.45
N LYS A 123 0.31 18.75 11.47
CA LYS A 123 -0.05 18.89 12.90
C LYS A 123 -1.51 18.53 13.20
N GLN A 124 -2.13 17.71 12.36
CA GLN A 124 -3.51 17.24 12.49
C GLN A 124 -3.51 15.87 13.17
N ILE A 125 -3.13 15.82 14.45
CA ILE A 125 -3.02 14.58 15.21
C ILE A 125 -4.20 14.51 16.19
N GLU A 126 -5.38 14.16 15.68
CA GLU A 126 -6.53 13.81 16.52
C GLU A 126 -6.58 12.30 16.70
N LEU A 127 -5.98 11.80 17.78
CA LEU A 127 -5.83 10.36 18.04
C LEU A 127 -7.17 9.64 18.27
N ASN A 128 -8.20 10.38 18.70
CA ASN A 128 -9.52 9.84 19.03
C ASN A 128 -10.39 9.52 17.80
N GLN A 129 -10.12 10.14 16.64
CA GLN A 129 -10.89 9.94 15.40
C GLN A 129 -10.04 9.36 14.26
N TRP A 130 -8.80 9.02 14.56
CA TRP A 130 -7.80 8.57 13.60
C TRP A 130 -8.26 7.43 12.68
N ASP A 131 -8.99 6.47 13.24
CA ASP A 131 -9.43 5.30 12.49
C ASP A 131 -10.56 5.68 11.53
N ASP A 132 -11.54 6.48 11.97
CA ASP A 132 -12.65 6.96 11.13
C ASP A 132 -12.14 7.85 9.98
N ASP A 133 -11.22 8.77 10.30
CA ASP A 133 -10.56 9.65 9.33
C ASP A 133 -9.79 8.85 8.24
N PHE A 134 -9.15 7.75 8.63
CA PHE A 134 -8.45 6.88 7.69
C PHE A 134 -9.44 6.13 6.78
N HIS A 135 -10.51 5.57 7.34
CA HIS A 135 -11.52 4.86 6.55
C HIS A 135 -12.28 5.80 5.60
N GLU A 136 -12.53 7.06 6.00
CA GLU A 136 -13.11 8.07 5.11
C GLU A 136 -12.14 8.40 3.96
N TYR A 137 -10.86 8.59 4.27
CA TYR A 137 -9.83 8.78 3.25
C TYR A 137 -9.77 7.61 2.26
N GLU A 138 -9.84 6.37 2.77
CA GLU A 138 -9.83 5.16 1.95
C GLU A 138 -11.03 5.10 1.00
N LYS A 139 -12.24 5.32 1.53
CA LYS A 139 -13.46 5.38 0.72
C LYS A 139 -13.39 6.47 -0.35
N ARG A 140 -12.93 7.66 0.02
CA ARG A 140 -12.83 8.79 -0.93
C ARG A 140 -11.84 8.50 -2.04
N LEU A 141 -10.67 7.96 -1.72
CA LEU A 141 -9.68 7.62 -2.74
C LEU A 141 -10.17 6.50 -3.64
N PHE A 142 -10.80 5.46 -3.09
CA PHE A 142 -11.44 4.41 -3.87
C PHE A 142 -12.44 5.00 -4.86
N MET A 143 -13.34 5.88 -4.39
CA MET A 143 -14.29 6.55 -5.27
C MET A 143 -13.58 7.41 -6.33
N GLN A 144 -12.53 8.15 -6.00
CA GLN A 144 -11.81 8.96 -7.00
C GLN A 144 -11.12 8.13 -8.08
N LEU A 145 -10.51 7.00 -7.70
CA LEU A 145 -9.80 6.12 -8.63
C LEU A 145 -10.76 5.30 -9.49
N PHE A 146 -11.91 4.90 -8.96
CA PHE A 146 -12.80 3.92 -9.59
C PHE A 146 -14.19 4.46 -9.98
N ALA A 147 -14.58 5.69 -9.61
CA ALA A 147 -15.87 6.28 -10.01
C ALA A 147 -16.02 6.46 -11.52
N TRP A 148 -14.93 6.38 -12.30
CA TRP A 148 -14.97 6.42 -13.75
C TRP A 148 -15.43 5.10 -14.39
N MET A 149 -15.50 4.00 -13.63
CA MET A 149 -15.96 2.70 -14.16
C MET A 149 -17.47 2.65 -14.42
N ASN A 150 -18.26 3.58 -13.86
CA ASN A 150 -19.70 3.69 -14.12
C ASN A 150 -20.05 4.59 -15.33
N VAL A 151 -19.07 5.17 -16.03
CA VAL A 151 -19.31 6.11 -17.15
C VAL A 151 -19.06 5.47 -18.53
N ILE A 152 -18.49 4.26 -18.61
CA ILE A 152 -18.15 3.58 -19.88
C ILE A 152 -19.11 2.40 -20.18
N VAL A 153 -20.33 2.42 -19.63
CA VAL A 153 -21.40 1.51 -20.05
C VAL A 153 -22.64 2.32 -20.42
N HIS A 154 -22.55 3.06 -21.52
CA HIS A 154 -23.69 3.48 -22.34
C HIS A 154 -23.28 3.65 -23.80
#